data_AF-C4XEW1-F1
#
_entry.id   AF-C4XEW1-F1
#
_cell.length_a   1.000
_cell.length_b   1.000
_cell.length_c   1.000
_cell.angle_alpha   90.00
_cell.angle_beta   90.00
_cell.angle_gamma   90.00
#
_symmetry.space_group_name_H-M   'P 1'
#
loop_
_entity.id
_entity.type
_entity.pdbx_description
1 polymer ?
#
loop_
_entity_poly.entity_id
_entity_poly.type
_entity_poly.pdbx_seq_one_letter_code
_entity_poly.pdbx_strand_id
1 'polypeptide(L)'
;MSVSNKLISKEAFIRSKRPTINKLTTQLINNYYADKKKSKRINWAKGGLWSGVGIFLLGLLLLITTIALFALYFRKKETFFENNSEWFFGMLFGISLTLTIPGLIVLLIGQKAKKYVLKDVITKFDKYKLIKKLFNFFTLGYKENIVDENNKIHKNYDLINFYKNTHNFKNFEFGFAPIHKKYEQYEALTDNQYLKMQNVYYEGNIWHDLASINHKLKKQLIKAKSRTYGQLIEQKLSVKRFGIAVKLRELNPEVNVSFFDKDNFYTPSDYTSVELPKAYEKLLLKSNNHAVLKAWLDQKNNLEFLNEIFNELTISQISVPNTKANKKYLLNNLSFLIRNTEAFIWFDIPFELIDLIFEAKTINKEDIIETLTNKLMDDFYLIYLALQLLVPFGLEISVKEEIVNKPLESDLTFEGEKEQNKDNNQENNQTQSKNSK
;
A
#
# COMPACT_ATOMS: atom_id res chain seq x y z
N MET A 1 5.47 36.21 -6.16
CA MET A 1 5.61 35.49 -7.45
C MET A 1 4.41 34.56 -7.58
N SER A 2 3.57 34.68 -8.62
CA SER A 2 2.46 33.73 -8.80
C SER A 2 2.98 32.45 -9.44
N VAL A 3 3.18 31.41 -8.63
CA VAL A 3 3.31 30.06 -9.18
C VAL A 3 1.95 29.73 -9.79
N SER A 4 1.87 29.66 -11.12
CA SER A 4 0.73 29.09 -11.83
C SER A 4 0.70 27.60 -11.52
N ASN A 5 0.17 27.24 -10.34
CA ASN A 5 -0.07 25.86 -9.96
C ASN A 5 -1.29 25.37 -10.73
N LYS A 6 -1.06 24.98 -11.98
CA LYS A 6 -2.06 24.27 -12.77
C LYS A 6 -2.15 22.84 -12.24
N LEU A 7 -3.35 22.39 -11.93
CA LEU A 7 -3.60 21.01 -11.55
C LEU A 7 -3.18 20.08 -12.69
N ILE A 8 -2.39 19.05 -12.37
CA ILE A 8 -1.99 18.02 -13.34
C ILE A 8 -3.03 16.91 -13.33
N SER A 9 -3.56 16.56 -14.50
CA SER A 9 -4.52 15.45 -14.63
C SER A 9 -3.90 14.10 -14.26
N LYS A 10 -4.73 13.13 -13.91
CA LYS A 10 -4.29 11.77 -13.58
C LYS A 10 -3.48 11.14 -14.71
N GLU A 11 -3.89 11.33 -15.95
CA GLU A 11 -3.22 10.78 -17.13
C GLU A 11 -1.84 11.40 -17.32
N ALA A 12 -1.71 12.71 -17.15
CA ALA A 12 -0.44 13.42 -17.26
C ALA A 12 0.51 13.01 -16.11
N PHE A 13 -0.02 12.88 -14.88
CA PHE A 13 0.73 12.39 -13.74
C PHE A 13 1.24 10.95 -13.96
N ILE A 14 0.35 10.06 -14.42
CA ILE A 14 0.72 8.66 -14.72
C ILE A 14 1.75 8.62 -15.85
N ARG A 15 1.55 9.35 -16.94
CA ARG A 15 2.46 9.37 -18.09
C ARG A 15 3.86 9.81 -17.69
N SER A 16 3.97 10.84 -16.85
CA SER A 16 5.26 11.38 -16.43
C SER A 16 5.96 10.52 -15.38
N LYS A 17 5.23 9.94 -14.40
CA LYS A 17 5.85 9.29 -13.22
C LYS A 17 5.90 7.77 -13.28
N ARG A 18 5.01 7.12 -14.04
CA ARG A 18 4.95 5.66 -14.13
C ARG A 18 6.26 5.01 -14.61
N PRO A 19 6.99 5.55 -15.61
CA PRO A 19 8.26 4.93 -16.04
C PRO A 19 9.27 4.78 -14.90
N THR A 20 9.43 5.83 -14.09
CA THR A 20 10.34 5.86 -12.94
C THR A 20 9.91 4.87 -11.86
N ILE A 21 8.63 4.85 -11.50
CA ILE A 21 8.09 3.91 -10.49
C ILE A 21 8.16 2.46 -10.97
N ASN A 22 7.86 2.20 -12.24
CA ASN A 22 7.93 0.87 -12.85
C ASN A 22 9.37 0.35 -12.87
N LYS A 23 10.35 1.18 -13.24
CA LYS A 23 11.78 0.83 -13.24
C LYS A 23 12.26 0.45 -11.84
N LEU A 24 11.94 1.26 -10.83
CA LEU A 24 12.31 0.99 -9.43
C LEU A 24 11.65 -0.28 -8.89
N THR A 25 10.36 -0.46 -9.16
CA THR A 25 9.62 -1.67 -8.76
C THR A 25 10.21 -2.91 -9.43
N THR A 26 10.52 -2.82 -10.72
CA THR A 26 11.16 -3.90 -11.48
C THR A 26 12.51 -4.28 -10.88
N GLN A 27 13.36 -3.30 -10.57
CA GLN A 27 14.66 -3.53 -9.94
C GLN A 27 14.53 -4.23 -8.58
N LEU A 28 13.63 -3.75 -7.71
CA LEU A 28 13.41 -4.34 -6.38
C LEU A 28 12.88 -5.77 -6.46
N ILE A 29 11.92 -6.04 -7.34
CA ILE A 29 11.39 -7.40 -7.56
C ILE A 29 12.46 -8.31 -8.16
N ASN A 30 13.24 -7.84 -9.14
CA ASN A 30 14.32 -8.64 -9.70
C ASN A 30 15.38 -8.99 -8.66
N ASN A 31 15.78 -8.04 -7.81
CA ASN A 31 16.69 -8.29 -6.70
C ASN A 31 16.14 -9.33 -5.71
N TYR A 32 14.84 -9.25 -5.39
CA TYR A 32 14.19 -10.25 -4.54
C TYR A 32 14.26 -11.67 -5.14
N TYR A 33 14.04 -11.81 -6.44
CA TYR A 33 14.08 -13.10 -7.12
C TYR A 33 15.51 -13.62 -7.40
N ALA A 34 16.49 -12.72 -7.49
CA ALA A 34 17.90 -13.07 -7.67
C ALA A 34 18.58 -13.54 -6.37
N ASP A 35 18.05 -13.16 -5.21
CA ASP A 35 18.55 -13.59 -3.89
C ASP A 35 18.58 -15.12 -3.76
N LYS A 36 19.79 -15.68 -3.59
CA LYS A 36 20.02 -17.13 -3.52
C LYS A 36 19.16 -17.84 -2.46
N LYS A 37 18.94 -17.22 -1.29
CA LYS A 37 18.15 -17.82 -0.20
C LYS A 37 16.67 -17.91 -0.58
N LYS A 38 16.16 -16.93 -1.34
CA LYS A 38 14.77 -16.85 -1.78
C LYS A 38 14.52 -17.66 -3.05
N SER A 39 15.47 -17.64 -3.99
CA SER A 39 15.41 -18.34 -5.27
C SER A 39 15.10 -19.83 -5.11
N LYS A 40 15.72 -20.53 -4.15
CA LYS A 40 15.38 -21.94 -3.84
C LYS A 40 13.88 -22.13 -3.55
N ARG A 41 13.30 -21.26 -2.70
CA ARG A 41 11.87 -21.35 -2.35
C ARG A 41 10.97 -21.03 -3.54
N ILE A 42 11.39 -20.10 -4.39
CA ILE A 42 10.68 -19.76 -5.63
C ILE A 42 10.68 -20.94 -6.60
N ASN A 43 11.80 -21.65 -6.74
CA ASN A 43 11.90 -22.84 -7.58
C ASN A 43 11.02 -23.98 -7.06
N TRP A 44 10.96 -24.20 -5.74
CA TRP A 44 10.00 -25.14 -5.15
C TRP A 44 8.55 -24.73 -5.40
N ALA A 45 8.24 -23.43 -5.29
CA ALA A 45 6.90 -22.90 -5.54
C ALA A 45 6.46 -23.00 -7.01
N LYS A 46 7.40 -22.90 -7.95
CA LYS A 46 7.17 -23.02 -9.40
C LYS A 46 7.31 -24.47 -9.87
N GLY A 47 8.54 -24.97 -9.97
CA GLY A 47 8.86 -26.28 -10.53
C GLY A 47 8.56 -27.44 -9.59
N GLY A 48 8.84 -27.29 -8.29
CA GLY A 48 8.55 -28.32 -7.30
C GLY A 48 7.05 -28.65 -7.23
N LEU A 49 6.19 -27.63 -7.24
CA LEU A 49 4.75 -27.84 -7.21
C LEU A 49 4.25 -28.61 -8.44
N TRP A 50 4.64 -28.22 -9.66
CA TRP A 50 4.16 -28.89 -10.88
C TRP A 50 4.77 -30.28 -11.10
N SER A 51 6.04 -30.48 -10.76
CA SER A 51 6.66 -31.81 -10.78
C SER A 51 6.01 -32.74 -9.75
N GLY A 52 5.71 -32.24 -8.54
CA GLY A 52 4.96 -33.00 -7.52
C GLY A 52 3.57 -33.41 -8.00
N VAL A 53 2.82 -32.49 -8.64
CA VAL A 53 1.52 -32.80 -9.26
C VAL A 53 1.67 -33.88 -10.32
N GLY A 54 2.64 -33.76 -11.24
CA GLY A 54 2.86 -34.73 -12.30
C GLY A 54 3.20 -36.12 -11.76
N ILE A 55 4.15 -36.22 -10.83
CA ILE A 55 4.57 -37.48 -10.22
C ILE A 55 3.40 -38.12 -9.44
N PHE A 56 2.65 -37.31 -8.69
CA PHE A 56 1.49 -37.79 -7.93
C PHE A 56 0.37 -38.32 -8.84
N LEU A 57 0.05 -37.60 -9.92
CA LEU A 57 -0.97 -38.03 -10.88
C LEU A 57 -0.54 -39.29 -11.64
N LEU A 58 0.73 -39.41 -12.04
CA LEU A 58 1.25 -40.62 -12.65
C LEU A 58 1.15 -41.82 -11.69
N GLY A 59 1.50 -41.64 -10.42
CA GLY A 59 1.35 -42.66 -9.39
C GLY A 59 -0.11 -43.10 -9.20
N LEU A 60 -1.04 -42.15 -9.15
CA LEU A 60 -2.49 -42.40 -9.06
C LEU A 60 -3.04 -43.12 -10.29
N LEU A 61 -2.64 -42.71 -11.49
CA LEU A 61 -3.04 -43.38 -12.73
C LEU A 61 -2.55 -44.83 -12.73
N LEU A 62 -1.31 -45.07 -12.33
CA LEU A 62 -0.77 -46.43 -12.18
C LEU A 62 -1.53 -47.24 -11.14
N LEU A 63 -1.96 -46.62 -10.03
CA LEU A 63 -2.78 -47.28 -9.01
C LEU A 63 -4.13 -47.73 -9.61
N ILE A 64 -4.80 -46.82 -10.31
CA ILE A 64 -6.10 -47.08 -10.96
C ILE A 64 -5.95 -48.18 -12.01
N THR A 65 -4.91 -48.15 -12.85
CA THR A 65 -4.67 -49.21 -13.84
C THR A 65 -4.38 -50.54 -13.18
N THR A 66 -3.63 -50.56 -12.07
CA THR A 66 -3.34 -51.79 -11.31
C THR A 66 -4.62 -52.41 -10.77
N ILE A 67 -5.51 -51.59 -10.18
CA ILE A 67 -6.82 -52.04 -9.67
C ILE A 67 -7.71 -52.54 -10.82
N ALA A 68 -7.74 -51.84 -11.95
CA ALA A 68 -8.53 -52.23 -13.12
C ALA A 68 -8.07 -53.57 -13.71
N LEU A 69 -6.74 -53.76 -13.86
CA LEU A 69 -6.15 -55.01 -14.33
C LEU A 69 -6.38 -56.15 -13.34
N PHE A 70 -6.30 -55.88 -12.04
CA PHE A 70 -6.61 -56.86 -11.00
C PHE A 70 -8.08 -57.30 -11.05
N ALA A 71 -9.02 -56.38 -11.25
CA ALA A 71 -10.43 -56.71 -11.42
C ALA A 71 -10.71 -57.52 -12.70
N LEU A 72 -9.99 -57.25 -13.80
CA LEU A 72 -10.08 -58.01 -15.05
C LEU A 72 -9.51 -59.43 -14.92
N TYR A 73 -8.43 -59.60 -14.15
CA TYR A 73 -7.85 -60.91 -13.83
C TYR A 73 -8.90 -61.84 -13.22
N PHE A 74 -9.65 -61.36 -12.21
CA PHE A 74 -10.74 -62.13 -11.58
C PHE A 74 -11.87 -62.52 -12.53
N ARG A 75 -12.04 -61.79 -13.65
CA ARG A 75 -13.16 -61.96 -14.57
C ARG A 75 -12.84 -62.84 -15.79
N LYS A 76 -11.58 -62.90 -16.24
CA LYS A 76 -11.21 -63.57 -17.51
C LYS A 76 -10.11 -64.62 -17.42
N LYS A 77 -9.41 -64.79 -16.29
CA LYS A 77 -8.36 -65.81 -16.06
C LYS A 77 -7.51 -66.12 -17.32
N GLU A 78 -6.78 -65.12 -17.80
CA GLU A 78 -5.82 -65.31 -18.90
C GLU A 78 -4.52 -65.97 -18.40
N THR A 79 -3.93 -66.85 -19.21
CA THR A 79 -2.77 -67.70 -18.90
C THR A 79 -1.50 -66.93 -18.50
N PHE A 80 -1.31 -65.68 -18.93
CA PHE A 80 -0.18 -64.85 -18.50
C PHE A 80 -0.27 -64.45 -17.02
N PHE A 81 -1.48 -64.11 -16.55
CA PHE A 81 -1.71 -63.67 -15.17
C PHE A 81 -1.73 -64.83 -14.18
N GLU A 82 -2.09 -66.05 -14.61
CA GLU A 82 -2.06 -67.23 -13.72
C GLU A 82 -0.65 -67.56 -13.22
N ASN A 83 0.40 -67.31 -14.02
CA ASN A 83 1.78 -67.66 -13.68
C ASN A 83 2.60 -66.53 -13.02
N ASN A 84 2.17 -65.27 -13.11
CA ASN A 84 2.99 -64.12 -12.67
C ASN A 84 2.20 -63.04 -11.89
N SER A 85 0.93 -63.28 -11.55
CA SER A 85 0.01 -62.27 -10.99
C SER A 85 0.54 -61.60 -9.73
N GLU A 86 0.95 -62.35 -8.70
CA GLU A 86 1.33 -61.77 -7.42
C GLU A 86 2.53 -60.82 -7.53
N TRP A 87 3.59 -61.24 -8.23
CA TRP A 87 4.79 -60.41 -8.41
C TRP A 87 4.52 -59.22 -9.33
N PHE A 88 3.77 -59.41 -10.42
CA PHE A 88 3.42 -58.33 -11.35
C PHE A 88 2.55 -57.25 -10.70
N PHE A 89 1.47 -57.63 -10.01
CA PHE A 89 0.61 -56.68 -9.30
C PHE A 89 1.32 -56.05 -8.11
N GLY A 90 2.13 -56.82 -7.38
CA GLY A 90 2.97 -56.31 -6.29
C GLY A 90 3.98 -55.26 -6.77
N MET A 91 4.64 -55.49 -7.91
CA MET A 91 5.58 -54.54 -8.50
C MET A 91 4.87 -53.27 -8.99
N LEU A 92 3.74 -53.38 -9.69
CA LEU A 92 2.97 -52.22 -10.15
C LEU A 92 2.43 -51.39 -8.99
N PHE A 93 1.91 -52.05 -7.95
CA PHE A 93 1.45 -51.40 -6.74
C PHE A 93 2.60 -50.72 -5.99
N GLY A 94 3.76 -51.40 -5.86
CA GLY A 94 4.98 -50.84 -5.28
C GLY A 94 5.45 -49.58 -6.01
N ILE A 95 5.55 -49.65 -7.35
CA ILE A 95 5.93 -48.51 -8.21
C ILE A 95 4.96 -47.35 -8.02
N SER A 96 3.65 -47.63 -8.05
CA SER A 96 2.61 -46.63 -7.82
C SER A 96 2.77 -45.92 -6.48
N LEU A 97 3.01 -46.65 -5.39
CA LEU A 97 3.26 -46.05 -4.07
C LEU A 97 4.54 -45.22 -4.02
N THR A 98 5.64 -45.71 -4.62
CA THR A 98 6.91 -44.96 -4.70
C THR A 98 6.83 -43.70 -5.55
N LEU A 99 5.84 -43.56 -6.43
CA LEU A 99 5.57 -42.31 -7.12
C LEU A 99 4.59 -41.43 -6.31
N THR A 100 3.50 -42.02 -5.82
CA THR A 100 2.42 -41.27 -5.15
C THR A 100 2.90 -40.62 -3.85
N ILE A 101 3.61 -41.34 -2.98
CA ILE A 101 4.04 -40.81 -1.67
C ILE A 101 5.06 -39.67 -1.83
N PRO A 102 6.18 -39.82 -2.57
CA PRO A 102 7.11 -38.72 -2.81
C PRO A 102 6.48 -37.57 -3.59
N GLY A 103 5.61 -37.85 -4.58
CA GLY A 103 4.86 -36.84 -5.31
C GLY A 103 4.01 -35.97 -4.38
N LEU A 104 3.30 -36.60 -3.42
CA LEU A 104 2.52 -35.90 -2.41
C LEU A 104 3.40 -35.05 -1.48
N ILE A 105 4.53 -35.58 -1.02
CA ILE A 105 5.49 -34.83 -0.18
C ILE A 105 6.01 -33.58 -0.93
N VAL A 106 6.43 -33.75 -2.18
CA VAL A 106 6.90 -32.65 -3.04
C VAL A 106 5.80 -31.62 -3.26
N LEU A 107 4.55 -32.05 -3.49
CA LEU A 107 3.39 -31.17 -3.63
C LEU A 107 3.14 -30.35 -2.37
N LEU A 108 3.17 -30.96 -1.18
CA LEU A 108 3.01 -30.26 0.10
C LEU A 108 4.11 -29.22 0.33
N ILE A 109 5.37 -29.58 0.04
CA ILE A 109 6.52 -28.65 0.12
C ILE A 109 6.33 -27.49 -0.86
N GLY A 110 5.95 -27.78 -2.10
CA GLY A 110 5.70 -26.77 -3.14
C GLY A 110 4.58 -25.81 -2.77
N GLN A 111 3.47 -26.31 -2.21
CA GLN A 111 2.37 -25.46 -1.74
C GLN A 111 2.78 -24.56 -0.57
N LYS A 112 3.52 -25.10 0.40
CA LYS A 112 4.04 -24.31 1.53
C LYS A 112 5.02 -23.24 1.05
N ALA A 113 5.90 -23.58 0.10
CA ALA A 113 6.82 -22.64 -0.52
C ALA A 113 6.08 -21.53 -1.29
N LYS A 114 5.03 -21.88 -2.06
CA LYS A 114 4.19 -20.92 -2.77
C LYS A 114 3.54 -19.93 -1.81
N LYS A 115 2.85 -20.41 -0.76
CA LYS A 115 2.23 -19.55 0.26
C LYS A 115 3.24 -18.60 0.90
N TYR A 116 4.44 -19.10 1.20
CA TYR A 116 5.52 -18.27 1.73
C TYR A 116 5.94 -17.17 0.74
N VAL A 117 6.22 -17.52 -0.51
CA VAL A 117 6.68 -16.56 -1.54
C VAL A 117 5.65 -15.47 -1.79
N LEU A 118 4.36 -15.85 -1.91
CA LEU A 118 3.28 -14.89 -2.12
C LEU A 118 3.20 -13.84 -1.01
N LYS A 119 3.46 -14.23 0.24
CA LYS A 119 3.49 -13.30 1.38
C LYS A 119 4.80 -12.51 1.48
N ASP A 120 5.94 -13.17 1.28
CA ASP A 120 7.28 -12.61 1.53
C ASP A 120 7.71 -11.59 0.47
N VAL A 121 7.27 -11.74 -0.79
CA VAL A 121 7.68 -10.86 -1.90
C VAL A 121 7.22 -9.43 -1.72
N ILE A 122 5.99 -9.23 -1.22
CA ILE A 122 5.44 -7.90 -0.97
C ILE A 122 5.95 -7.35 0.37
N THR A 123 5.97 -8.18 1.42
CA THR A 123 6.34 -7.72 2.78
C THR A 123 7.82 -7.33 2.91
N LYS A 124 8.72 -7.90 2.10
CA LYS A 124 10.13 -7.50 2.04
C LYS A 124 10.43 -6.39 1.03
N PHE A 125 9.42 -5.86 0.37
CA PHE A 125 9.63 -4.81 -0.60
C PHE A 125 10.04 -3.51 0.11
N ASP A 126 11.20 -2.98 -0.26
CA ASP A 126 11.73 -1.74 0.31
C ASP A 126 11.00 -0.52 -0.29
N LYS A 127 9.94 -0.09 0.40
CA LYS A 127 9.13 1.06 0.00
C LYS A 127 9.84 2.42 0.18
N TYR A 128 10.91 2.55 0.97
CA TYR A 128 11.51 3.86 1.27
C TYR A 128 12.06 4.56 0.05
N LYS A 129 12.75 3.81 -0.82
CA LYS A 129 13.30 4.36 -2.07
C LYS A 129 12.19 4.97 -2.93
N LEU A 130 11.01 4.36 -2.93
CA LEU A 130 9.85 4.84 -3.68
C LEU A 130 9.19 6.04 -3.00
N ILE A 131 9.10 6.05 -1.68
CA ILE A 131 8.55 7.18 -0.90
C ILE A 131 9.44 8.40 -0.99
N LYS A 132 10.77 8.23 -0.95
CA LYS A 132 11.73 9.32 -1.19
C LYS A 132 11.53 9.93 -2.58
N LYS A 133 11.35 9.08 -3.60
CA LYS A 133 11.05 9.53 -4.96
C LYS A 133 9.68 10.21 -5.06
N LEU A 134 8.67 9.73 -4.34
CA LEU A 134 7.37 10.40 -4.23
C LEU A 134 7.51 11.83 -3.72
N PHE A 135 8.18 12.02 -2.58
CA PHE A 135 8.37 13.35 -2.01
C PHE A 135 9.15 14.26 -2.97
N ASN A 136 10.18 13.74 -3.63
CA ASN A 136 10.91 14.49 -4.64
C ASN A 136 10.01 14.89 -5.83
N PHE A 137 9.05 14.06 -6.24
CA PHE A 137 8.07 14.44 -7.28
C PHE A 137 7.22 15.65 -6.87
N PHE A 138 6.99 15.82 -5.58
CA PHE A 138 6.27 16.97 -5.01
C PHE A 138 7.19 18.12 -4.62
N THR A 139 8.47 18.07 -4.99
CA THR A 139 9.52 19.01 -4.54
C THR A 139 9.66 19.12 -3.02
N LEU A 140 9.33 18.03 -2.31
CA LEU A 140 9.45 17.92 -0.88
C LEU A 140 10.70 17.11 -0.52
N GLY A 141 11.49 17.59 0.45
CA GLY A 141 12.65 16.86 0.95
C GLY A 141 12.23 15.76 1.93
N TYR A 142 12.35 14.49 1.55
CA TYR A 142 12.07 13.38 2.47
C TYR A 142 13.00 13.45 3.69
N LYS A 143 12.42 13.45 4.89
CA LYS A 143 13.18 13.51 6.14
C LYS A 143 13.46 12.09 6.63
N GLU A 144 14.72 11.70 6.54
CA GLU A 144 15.22 10.43 7.07
C GLU A 144 15.69 10.63 8.52
N ASN A 145 15.18 9.82 9.45
CA ASN A 145 15.71 9.78 10.82
C ASN A 145 16.85 8.75 10.85
N ILE A 146 18.10 9.21 10.67
CA ILE A 146 19.29 8.36 10.68
C ILE A 146 19.84 8.33 12.12
N VAL A 147 20.06 7.14 12.68
CA VAL A 147 20.47 6.99 14.10
C VAL A 147 21.97 6.79 14.25
N ASP A 148 22.63 6.14 13.29
CA ASP A 148 24.01 5.65 13.42
C ASP A 148 24.87 5.97 12.20
N GLU A 149 26.19 5.88 12.38
CA GLU A 149 27.22 5.97 11.32
C GLU A 149 27.01 4.95 10.18
N ASN A 150 26.26 3.87 10.43
CA ASN A 150 25.90 2.85 9.43
C ASN A 150 24.70 3.23 8.54
N ASN A 151 24.24 4.48 8.55
CA ASN A 151 23.12 4.98 7.73
C ASN A 151 21.81 4.18 7.89
N LYS A 152 21.56 3.61 9.08
CA LYS A 152 20.32 2.87 9.33
C LYS A 152 19.17 3.85 9.60
N ILE A 153 18.15 3.78 8.74
CA ILE A 153 16.93 4.57 8.87
C ILE A 153 16.09 4.04 10.03
N HIS A 154 15.83 4.89 11.03
CA HIS A 154 14.89 4.61 12.11
C HIS A 154 13.48 5.01 11.71
N LYS A 155 12.63 3.99 11.72
CA LYS A 155 11.23 4.08 11.33
C LYS A 155 10.44 4.72 12.46
N ASN A 156 9.75 5.81 12.18
CA ASN A 156 8.89 6.46 13.16
C ASN A 156 7.49 5.82 13.13
N TYR A 157 7.02 5.32 14.28
CA TYR A 157 5.71 4.70 14.43
C TYR A 157 4.79 5.47 15.38
N ASP A 158 5.24 6.64 15.84
CA ASP A 158 4.42 7.51 16.68
C ASP A 158 3.24 8.05 15.87
N LEU A 159 2.11 8.24 16.55
CA LEU A 159 0.95 8.86 15.93
C LEU A 159 1.15 10.37 15.87
N ILE A 160 0.79 10.98 14.74
CA ILE A 160 0.66 12.43 14.65
C ILE A 160 -0.34 12.89 15.72
N ASN A 161 0.05 13.87 16.55
CA ASN A 161 -0.71 14.30 17.74
C ASN A 161 -2.19 14.59 17.46
N PHE A 162 -2.50 15.24 16.34
CA PHE A 162 -3.88 15.53 15.94
C PHE A 162 -4.72 14.25 15.75
N TYR A 163 -4.16 13.21 15.13
CA TYR A 163 -4.85 11.92 14.93
C TYR A 163 -4.80 11.02 16.18
N LYS A 164 -3.91 11.30 17.15
CA LYS A 164 -3.91 10.61 18.43
C LYS A 164 -5.14 10.98 19.28
N ASN A 165 -5.59 12.22 19.21
CA ASN A 165 -6.68 12.71 20.04
C ASN A 165 -8.05 12.45 19.40
N THR A 166 -8.75 11.40 19.84
CA THR A 166 -10.07 11.04 19.31
C THR A 166 -11.16 12.07 19.59
N HIS A 167 -10.97 12.97 20.55
CA HIS A 167 -11.90 14.09 20.82
C HIS A 167 -11.99 15.08 19.65
N ASN A 168 -11.02 15.06 18.72
CA ASN A 168 -11.10 15.84 17.49
C ASN A 168 -12.17 15.29 16.51
N PHE A 169 -12.75 14.12 16.78
CA PHE A 169 -13.67 13.42 15.88
C PHE A 169 -14.98 13.07 16.62
N LYS A 170 -16.05 13.83 16.35
CA LYS A 170 -17.37 13.67 16.97
C LYS A 170 -18.06 12.35 16.62
N ASN A 171 -17.68 11.71 15.52
CA ASN A 171 -18.21 10.40 15.11
C ASN A 171 -17.61 9.23 15.89
N PHE A 172 -16.54 9.46 16.66
CA PHE A 172 -16.00 8.46 17.57
C PHE A 172 -16.72 8.58 18.90
N GLU A 173 -17.69 7.69 19.14
CA GLU A 173 -18.30 7.51 20.45
C GLU A 173 -17.24 7.16 21.52
N PHE A 174 -17.61 7.29 22.79
CA PHE A 174 -16.77 6.87 23.92
C PHE A 174 -16.25 5.44 23.73
N GLY A 175 -14.92 5.28 23.78
CA GLY A 175 -14.27 3.96 23.70
C GLY A 175 -13.53 3.66 22.39
N PHE A 176 -13.57 4.56 21.39
CA PHE A 176 -12.65 4.47 20.25
C PHE A 176 -11.23 4.91 20.63
N ALA A 177 -10.24 4.14 20.20
CA ALA A 177 -8.83 4.46 20.36
C ALA A 177 -8.02 4.10 19.10
N PRO A 178 -6.98 4.87 18.77
CA PRO A 178 -6.07 4.49 17.70
C PRO A 178 -5.20 3.31 18.12
N ILE A 179 -4.95 2.37 17.20
CA ILE A 179 -3.96 1.32 17.43
C ILE A 179 -2.56 1.91 17.26
N HIS A 180 -1.87 2.06 18.39
CA HIS A 180 -0.49 2.54 18.44
C HIS A 180 0.49 1.59 17.73
N LYS A 181 1.55 2.16 17.17
CA LYS A 181 2.68 1.47 16.53
C LYS A 181 2.31 0.55 15.36
N LYS A 182 1.11 0.70 14.79
CA LYS A 182 0.64 -0.13 13.68
C LYS A 182 1.20 0.32 12.34
N TYR A 183 1.24 1.63 12.10
CA TYR A 183 1.67 2.21 10.83
C TYR A 183 2.78 3.22 11.02
N GLU A 184 3.65 3.26 10.02
CA GLU A 184 4.77 4.18 9.98
C GLU A 184 4.33 5.59 9.57
N GLN A 185 4.95 6.59 10.18
CA GLN A 185 4.84 7.99 9.82
C GLN A 185 5.91 8.33 8.77
N TYR A 186 5.49 9.00 7.70
CA TYR A 186 6.40 9.54 6.69
C TYR A 186 6.46 11.06 6.81
N GLU A 187 7.68 11.60 6.75
CA GLU A 187 7.93 13.01 6.99
C GLU A 187 8.63 13.65 5.79
N ALA A 188 8.27 14.89 5.49
CA ALA A 188 9.03 15.72 4.57
C ALA A 188 9.18 17.14 5.11
N LEU A 189 10.29 17.77 4.78
CA LEU A 189 10.65 19.10 5.25
C LEU A 189 11.25 19.92 4.12
N THR A 190 10.86 21.20 4.07
CA THR A 190 11.57 22.27 3.36
C THR A 190 11.72 23.45 4.34
N ASP A 191 12.39 24.52 3.91
CA ASP A 191 12.57 25.72 4.73
C ASP A 191 11.24 26.41 5.13
N ASN A 192 10.19 26.21 4.32
CA ASN A 192 8.90 26.89 4.44
C ASN A 192 7.78 25.98 4.97
N GLN A 193 7.93 24.65 4.86
CA GLN A 193 6.89 23.73 5.27
C GLN A 193 7.42 22.41 5.83
N TYR A 194 6.66 21.86 6.76
CA TYR A 194 6.92 20.55 7.32
C TYR A 194 5.66 19.70 7.23
N LEU A 195 5.82 18.46 6.79
CA LEU A 195 4.72 17.56 6.51
C LEU A 195 4.93 16.22 7.22
N LYS A 196 3.85 15.70 7.78
CA LYS A 196 3.72 14.33 8.28
C LYS A 196 2.53 13.66 7.62
N MET A 197 2.68 12.43 7.18
CA MET A 197 1.57 11.62 6.68
C MET A 197 1.62 10.20 7.26
N GLN A 198 0.45 9.63 7.55
CA GLN A 198 0.36 8.34 8.24
C GLN A 198 -1.01 7.67 7.99
N ASN A 199 -1.02 6.35 7.80
CA ASN A 199 -2.24 5.56 7.93
C ASN A 199 -2.60 5.42 9.42
N VAL A 200 -3.87 5.55 9.79
CA VAL A 200 -4.32 5.41 11.17
C VAL A 200 -5.49 4.44 11.21
N TYR A 201 -5.50 3.57 12.21
CA TYR A 201 -6.59 2.63 12.43
C TYR A 201 -7.13 2.79 13.84
N TYR A 202 -8.40 3.12 13.91
CA TYR A 202 -9.16 3.24 15.14
C TYR A 202 -10.00 1.99 15.33
N GLU A 203 -10.04 1.49 16.55
CA GLU A 203 -10.98 0.46 16.99
C GLU A 203 -11.80 1.00 18.16
N GLY A 204 -13.07 0.62 18.20
CA GLY A 204 -13.99 0.94 19.28
C GLY A 204 -15.08 -0.11 19.39
N ASN A 205 -15.81 -0.09 20.49
CA ASN A 205 -16.91 -1.02 20.74
C ASN A 205 -18.17 -0.24 21.07
N ILE A 206 -19.29 -0.61 20.43
CA ILE A 206 -20.62 -0.10 20.77
C ILE A 206 -21.42 -1.27 21.33
N TRP A 207 -22.15 -1.04 22.42
CA TRP A 207 -23.05 -2.04 23.01
C TRP A 207 -24.46 -1.83 22.52
N HIS A 208 -25.05 -2.89 21.96
CA HIS A 208 -26.41 -2.88 21.46
C HIS A 208 -27.32 -3.71 22.34
N ASP A 209 -28.53 -3.22 22.60
CA ASP A 209 -29.57 -4.06 23.19
C ASP A 209 -30.07 -5.09 22.16
N LEU A 210 -30.07 -6.36 22.54
CA LEU A 210 -30.54 -7.48 21.73
C LEU A 210 -32.01 -7.35 21.32
N ALA A 211 -32.82 -6.62 22.09
CA ALA A 211 -34.22 -6.34 21.79
C ALA A 211 -34.39 -5.20 20.76
N SER A 212 -33.45 -4.27 20.66
CA SER A 212 -33.55 -3.09 19.79
C SER A 212 -32.92 -3.28 18.42
N ILE A 213 -32.03 -4.26 18.25
CA ILE A 213 -31.37 -4.51 16.98
C ILE A 213 -32.18 -5.39 16.02
N ASN A 214 -32.08 -5.06 14.73
CA ASN A 214 -32.70 -5.87 13.69
C ASN A 214 -32.04 -7.27 13.57
N HIS A 215 -32.81 -8.23 13.05
CA HIS A 215 -32.37 -9.62 12.91
C HIS A 215 -31.11 -9.79 12.03
N LYS A 216 -30.89 -8.90 11.05
CA LYS A 216 -29.71 -8.93 10.17
C LYS A 216 -28.43 -8.60 10.95
N LEU A 217 -28.46 -7.51 11.72
CA LEU A 217 -27.37 -7.08 12.57
C LEU A 217 -27.12 -8.12 13.67
N LYS A 218 -28.17 -8.61 14.34
CA LYS A 218 -28.05 -9.68 15.35
C LYS A 218 -27.33 -10.92 14.81
N LYS A 219 -27.74 -11.42 13.62
CA LYS A 219 -27.05 -12.54 12.96
C LYS A 219 -25.59 -12.24 12.64
N GLN A 220 -25.28 -11.01 12.20
CA GLN A 220 -23.91 -10.60 11.91
C GLN A 220 -23.04 -10.59 13.18
N LEU A 221 -23.54 -10.03 14.28
CA LEU A 221 -22.83 -9.95 15.56
C LEU A 221 -22.59 -11.34 16.17
N ILE A 222 -23.59 -12.23 16.14
CA ILE A 222 -23.44 -13.63 16.59
C ILE A 222 -22.39 -14.36 15.73
N LYS A 223 -22.44 -14.20 14.40
CA LYS A 223 -21.46 -14.81 13.49
C LYS A 223 -20.04 -14.27 13.74
N ALA A 224 -19.92 -13.00 14.09
CA ALA A 224 -18.66 -12.37 14.46
C ALA A 224 -18.13 -12.81 15.85
N LYS A 225 -18.87 -13.65 16.58
CA LYS A 225 -18.55 -14.08 17.95
C LYS A 225 -18.37 -12.88 18.90
N SER A 226 -19.24 -11.89 18.74
CA SER A 226 -19.33 -10.71 19.61
C SER A 226 -19.53 -11.11 21.07
N ARG A 227 -18.98 -10.32 21.99
CA ARG A 227 -19.21 -10.50 23.43
C ARG A 227 -20.67 -10.16 23.76
N THR A 228 -21.26 -10.90 24.68
CA THR A 228 -22.62 -10.67 25.18
C THR A 228 -22.57 -10.44 26.68
N TYR A 229 -23.31 -9.44 27.16
CA TYR A 229 -23.43 -9.13 28.58
C TYR A 229 -24.89 -8.82 28.92
N GLY A 230 -25.55 -9.73 29.64
CA GLY A 230 -27.00 -9.64 29.88
C GLY A 230 -27.78 -9.58 28.57
N GLN A 231 -28.58 -8.53 28.38
CA GLN A 231 -29.32 -8.27 27.15
C GLN A 231 -28.52 -7.48 26.10
N LEU A 232 -27.26 -7.15 26.38
CA LEU A 232 -26.42 -6.40 25.45
C LEU A 232 -25.49 -7.31 24.63
N ILE A 233 -25.22 -6.91 23.40
CA ILE A 233 -24.24 -7.53 22.51
C ILE A 233 -23.27 -6.47 21.97
N GLU A 234 -21.98 -6.78 22.03
CA GLU A 234 -20.89 -5.89 21.60
C GLU A 234 -20.77 -5.89 20.07
N GLN A 235 -20.82 -4.71 19.45
CA GLN A 235 -20.39 -4.51 18.08
C GLN A 235 -19.00 -3.87 18.08
N LYS A 236 -18.01 -4.63 17.59
CA LYS A 236 -16.69 -4.07 17.29
C LYS A 236 -16.78 -3.24 16.01
N LEU A 237 -16.38 -2.00 16.11
CA LEU A 237 -16.26 -1.08 14.99
C LEU A 237 -14.80 -0.74 14.75
N SER A 238 -14.50 -0.46 13.49
CA SER A 238 -13.15 -0.04 13.12
C SER A 238 -13.19 0.95 11.99
N VAL A 239 -12.35 1.98 12.08
CA VAL A 239 -12.22 3.02 11.05
C VAL A 239 -10.76 3.10 10.64
N LYS A 240 -10.52 2.97 9.34
CA LYS A 240 -9.22 3.18 8.71
C LYS A 240 -9.22 4.54 8.03
N ARG A 241 -8.14 5.28 8.23
CA ARG A 241 -7.99 6.65 7.75
C ARG A 241 -6.57 6.87 7.25
N PHE A 242 -6.42 7.73 6.27
CA PHE A 242 -5.13 8.34 5.96
C PHE A 242 -5.15 9.79 6.40
N GLY A 243 -4.10 10.22 7.09
CA GLY A 243 -3.96 11.57 7.63
C GLY A 243 -2.70 12.25 7.11
N ILE A 244 -2.82 13.53 6.79
CA ILE A 244 -1.73 14.44 6.43
C ILE A 244 -1.80 15.66 7.37
N ALA A 245 -0.74 15.90 8.12
CA ALA A 245 -0.56 17.11 8.91
C ALA A 245 0.58 17.93 8.32
N VAL A 246 0.33 19.22 8.10
CA VAL A 246 1.29 20.15 7.52
C VAL A 246 1.40 21.37 8.41
N LYS A 247 2.63 21.81 8.65
CA LYS A 247 2.93 23.10 9.25
C LYS A 247 3.48 24.01 8.15
N LEU A 248 2.80 25.13 7.92
CA LEU A 248 3.16 26.13 6.91
C LEU A 248 3.69 27.38 7.62
N ARG A 249 4.91 27.81 7.31
CA ARG A 249 5.56 28.92 8.02
C ARG A 249 4.87 30.26 7.77
N GLU A 250 4.37 30.48 6.56
CA GLU A 250 3.79 31.75 6.11
C GLU A 250 2.26 31.80 6.17
N LEU A 251 1.62 30.72 6.64
CA LEU A 251 0.17 30.68 6.78
C LEU A 251 -0.29 31.70 7.83
N ASN A 252 -1.20 32.58 7.45
CA ASN A 252 -1.81 33.53 8.37
C ASN A 252 -2.51 32.77 9.51
N PRO A 253 -2.09 32.94 10.78
CA PRO A 253 -2.67 32.23 11.93
C PRO A 253 -4.16 32.48 12.16
N GLU A 254 -4.69 33.57 11.60
CA GLU A 254 -6.11 33.92 11.69
C GLU A 254 -6.98 33.19 10.64
N VAL A 255 -6.37 32.52 9.66
CA VAL A 255 -7.08 31.69 8.68
C VAL A 255 -7.44 30.37 9.34
N ASN A 256 -8.58 30.38 10.02
CA ASN A 256 -9.14 29.23 10.74
C ASN A 256 -10.37 28.72 10.00
N VAL A 257 -10.22 27.61 9.29
CA VAL A 257 -11.21 27.16 8.29
C VAL A 257 -11.35 25.65 8.26
N SER A 258 -12.56 25.16 7.98
CA SER A 258 -12.80 23.75 7.65
C SER A 258 -13.52 23.60 6.32
N PHE A 259 -13.21 22.52 5.61
CA PHE A 259 -13.78 22.18 4.30
C PHE A 259 -14.24 20.71 4.26
N PHE A 260 -15.22 20.43 3.39
CA PHE A 260 -15.69 19.10 2.97
C PHE A 260 -16.35 18.23 4.06
N ASP A 261 -16.40 18.69 5.31
CA ASP A 261 -16.93 17.95 6.44
C ASP A 261 -18.48 17.97 6.48
N LYS A 262 -19.08 17.17 5.60
CA LYS A 262 -20.54 17.07 5.40
C LYS A 262 -21.32 16.79 6.66
N ASP A 263 -20.84 15.84 7.45
CA ASP A 263 -21.53 15.40 8.67
C ASP A 263 -21.05 16.18 9.92
N ASN A 264 -20.21 17.19 9.72
CA ASN A 264 -19.65 18.04 10.78
C ASN A 264 -18.91 17.25 11.87
N PHE A 265 -18.36 16.10 11.50
CA PHE A 265 -17.72 15.16 12.41
C PHE A 265 -16.44 15.72 12.99
N TYR A 266 -15.85 16.73 12.36
CA TYR A 266 -14.47 17.14 12.66
C TYR A 266 -14.30 18.64 12.78
N THR A 267 -15.23 19.41 12.23
CA THR A 267 -15.26 20.85 12.33
C THR A 267 -15.56 21.26 13.78
N PRO A 268 -14.73 22.14 14.40
CA PRO A 268 -14.99 22.67 15.73
C PRO A 268 -16.37 23.31 15.86
N SER A 269 -16.94 23.30 17.08
CA SER A 269 -18.30 23.79 17.32
C SER A 269 -18.46 25.31 17.16
N ASP A 270 -17.38 26.07 17.29
CA ASP A 270 -17.32 27.53 17.15
C ASP A 270 -17.24 27.99 15.68
N TYR A 271 -17.08 27.07 14.73
CA TYR A 271 -16.99 27.41 13.30
C TYR A 271 -18.40 27.49 12.70
N THR A 272 -18.68 28.60 12.02
CA THR A 272 -19.96 28.83 11.35
C THR A 272 -19.79 28.86 9.83
N SER A 273 -20.83 28.49 9.11
CA SER A 273 -20.81 28.44 7.64
C SER A 273 -20.60 29.82 7.03
N VAL A 274 -19.81 29.88 5.97
CA VAL A 274 -19.64 31.09 5.15
C VAL A 274 -20.53 31.00 3.93
N GLU A 275 -21.16 32.11 3.57
CA GLU A 275 -21.99 32.20 2.37
C GLU A 275 -21.11 32.08 1.12
N LEU A 276 -21.43 31.11 0.27
CA LEU A 276 -20.70 30.83 -0.97
C LEU A 276 -21.66 30.89 -2.17
N PRO A 277 -21.18 31.24 -3.37
CA PRO A 277 -21.94 31.06 -4.59
C PRO A 277 -22.37 29.59 -4.78
N LYS A 278 -23.55 29.38 -5.37
CA LYS A 278 -24.15 28.04 -5.59
C LYS A 278 -23.20 26.99 -6.17
N ALA A 279 -22.31 27.40 -7.09
CA ALA A 279 -21.33 26.50 -7.72
C ALA A 279 -20.32 25.88 -6.72
N TYR A 280 -20.13 26.51 -5.56
CA TYR A 280 -19.12 26.17 -4.56
C TYR A 280 -19.71 25.71 -3.22
N GLU A 281 -21.03 25.65 -3.05
CA GLU A 281 -21.69 25.24 -1.79
C GLU A 281 -21.23 23.85 -1.29
N LYS A 282 -20.91 22.95 -2.22
CA LYS A 282 -20.41 21.59 -1.91
C LYS A 282 -19.03 21.58 -1.22
N LEU A 283 -18.29 22.69 -1.22
CA LEU A 283 -17.04 22.79 -0.46
C LEU A 283 -17.28 22.82 1.05
N LEU A 284 -18.51 23.13 1.48
CA LEU A 284 -18.96 23.10 2.88
C LEU A 284 -18.02 23.91 3.81
N LEU A 285 -17.71 25.14 3.38
CA LEU A 285 -16.74 25.98 4.06
C LEU A 285 -17.30 26.57 5.36
N LYS A 286 -16.55 26.39 6.45
CA LYS A 286 -16.86 26.96 7.77
C LYS A 286 -15.63 27.64 8.36
N SER A 287 -15.84 28.67 9.16
CA SER A 287 -14.78 29.43 9.82
C SER A 287 -15.26 30.07 11.12
N ASN A 288 -14.33 30.34 12.03
CA ASN A 288 -14.58 31.19 13.20
C ASN A 288 -14.15 32.66 12.98
N ASN A 289 -13.55 32.99 11.83
CA ASN A 289 -13.17 34.35 11.46
C ASN A 289 -13.57 34.65 9.99
N HIS A 290 -14.84 35.04 9.81
CA HIS A 290 -15.42 35.25 8.49
C HIS A 290 -14.79 36.38 7.70
N ALA A 291 -14.32 37.44 8.37
CA ALA A 291 -13.74 38.61 7.70
C ALA A 291 -12.43 38.24 6.99
N VAL A 292 -11.53 37.55 7.70
CA VAL A 292 -10.24 37.08 7.16
C VAL A 292 -10.46 36.06 6.05
N LEU A 293 -11.38 35.12 6.26
CA LEU A 293 -11.69 34.13 5.23
C LEU A 293 -12.28 34.77 3.97
N LYS A 294 -13.21 35.72 4.11
CA LYS A 294 -13.82 36.40 2.96
C LYS A 294 -12.77 37.11 2.11
N ALA A 295 -11.85 37.84 2.73
CA ALA A 295 -10.73 38.48 2.04
C ALA A 295 -9.83 37.47 1.31
N TRP A 296 -9.65 36.27 1.87
CA TRP A 296 -8.88 35.19 1.25
C TRP A 296 -9.64 34.53 0.08
N LEU A 297 -10.96 34.36 0.19
CA LEU A 297 -11.81 33.82 -0.87
C LEU A 297 -11.93 34.76 -2.07
N ASP A 298 -11.90 36.07 -1.82
CA ASP A 298 -11.95 37.11 -2.85
C ASP A 298 -10.66 37.18 -3.69
N GLN A 299 -9.60 36.48 -3.28
CA GLN A 299 -8.42 36.29 -4.11
C GLN A 299 -8.77 35.42 -5.32
N LYS A 300 -8.45 35.94 -6.52
CA LYS A 300 -8.85 35.34 -7.79
C LYS A 300 -8.39 33.87 -7.90
N ASN A 301 -9.33 32.99 -8.22
CA ASN A 301 -9.19 31.54 -8.51
C ASN A 301 -9.07 30.57 -7.32
N ASN A 302 -9.04 31.01 -6.05
CA ASN A 302 -8.90 30.08 -4.91
C ASN A 302 -10.08 29.09 -4.82
N LEU A 303 -11.31 29.60 -4.88
CA LEU A 303 -12.53 28.77 -4.82
C LEU A 303 -12.66 27.82 -6.01
N GLU A 304 -12.35 28.30 -7.21
CA GLU A 304 -12.38 27.50 -8.44
C GLU A 304 -11.37 26.36 -8.36
N PHE A 305 -10.15 26.65 -7.92
CA PHE A 305 -9.08 25.66 -7.78
C PHE A 305 -9.41 24.59 -6.73
N LEU A 306 -9.89 24.98 -5.55
CA LEU A 306 -10.33 24.03 -4.52
C LEU A 306 -11.47 23.14 -5.02
N ASN A 307 -12.39 23.72 -5.78
CA ASN A 307 -13.50 22.99 -6.39
C ASN A 307 -13.02 21.98 -7.43
N GLU A 308 -12.07 22.34 -8.29
CA GLU A 308 -11.47 21.43 -9.26
C GLU A 308 -10.83 20.22 -8.56
N ILE A 309 -10.00 20.47 -7.54
CA ILE A 309 -9.34 19.41 -6.77
C ILE A 309 -10.35 18.50 -6.06
N PHE A 310 -11.38 19.08 -5.44
CA PHE A 310 -12.40 18.30 -4.76
C PHE A 310 -13.15 17.37 -5.73
N ASN A 311 -13.45 17.85 -6.94
CA ASN A 311 -14.09 17.02 -7.96
C ASN A 311 -13.17 15.87 -8.38
N GLU A 312 -11.89 16.16 -8.62
CA GLU A 312 -10.89 15.13 -8.94
C GLU A 312 -10.72 14.11 -7.81
N LEU A 313 -10.69 14.53 -6.55
CA LEU A 313 -10.60 13.65 -5.38
C LEU A 313 -11.82 12.73 -5.24
N THR A 314 -13.02 13.26 -5.48
CA THR A 314 -14.28 12.50 -5.32
C THR A 314 -14.51 11.50 -6.44
N ILE A 315 -14.00 11.76 -7.65
CA ILE A 315 -14.06 10.81 -8.78
C ILE A 315 -12.83 9.91 -8.87
N SER A 316 -11.75 10.23 -8.13
CA SER A 316 -10.52 9.44 -8.14
C SER A 316 -10.76 8.03 -7.64
N GLN A 317 -10.27 7.07 -8.43
CA GLN A 317 -10.42 5.65 -8.17
C GLN A 317 -9.06 5.03 -7.92
N ILE A 318 -9.00 4.18 -6.90
CA ILE A 318 -7.75 3.58 -6.43
C ILE A 318 -7.79 2.07 -6.62
N SER A 319 -6.70 1.54 -7.19
CA SER A 319 -6.48 0.11 -7.35
C SER A 319 -6.13 -0.52 -6.01
N VAL A 320 -6.96 -1.44 -5.55
CA VAL A 320 -6.68 -2.25 -4.35
C VAL A 320 -6.20 -3.64 -4.79
N PRO A 321 -4.96 -4.03 -4.47
CA PRO A 321 -4.50 -5.38 -4.74
C PRO A 321 -5.42 -6.43 -4.10
N ASN A 322 -5.55 -7.59 -4.73
CA ASN A 322 -6.30 -8.74 -4.20
C ASN A 322 -7.82 -8.65 -4.09
N THR A 323 -8.45 -7.57 -4.54
CA THR A 323 -9.90 -7.56 -4.67
C THR A 323 -10.34 -8.34 -5.91
N LYS A 324 -11.42 -9.13 -5.78
CA LYS A 324 -11.98 -9.99 -6.85
C LYS A 324 -12.62 -9.22 -8.01
N ALA A 325 -12.71 -7.90 -7.88
CA ALA A 325 -13.17 -7.01 -8.92
C ALA A 325 -12.33 -5.73 -8.85
N ASN A 326 -12.24 -5.03 -9.98
CA ASN A 326 -11.91 -3.61 -10.08
C ASN A 326 -12.99 -2.78 -9.35
N LYS A 327 -13.28 -3.10 -8.08
CA LYS A 327 -14.05 -2.23 -7.20
C LYS A 327 -13.15 -1.03 -6.97
N LYS A 328 -13.40 -0.04 -7.80
CA LYS A 328 -12.89 1.30 -7.68
C LYS A 328 -13.48 1.83 -6.38
N TYR A 329 -12.62 2.04 -5.39
CA TYR A 329 -13.02 2.63 -4.12
C TYR A 329 -12.94 4.14 -4.25
N LEU A 330 -14.03 4.81 -3.89
CA LEU A 330 -14.07 6.25 -3.74
C LEU A 330 -13.73 6.62 -2.29
N LEU A 331 -13.30 7.86 -2.10
CA LEU A 331 -13.20 8.45 -0.78
C LEU A 331 -14.60 8.63 -0.21
N ASN A 332 -14.86 8.11 0.99
CA ASN A 332 -16.16 8.29 1.62
C ASN A 332 -16.25 9.66 2.29
N ASN A 333 -15.32 9.95 3.19
CA ASN A 333 -15.30 11.17 4.00
C ASN A 333 -13.95 11.82 3.82
N LEU A 334 -13.90 12.97 3.15
CA LEU A 334 -12.73 13.85 3.12
C LEU A 334 -13.01 15.03 4.04
N SER A 335 -12.03 15.40 4.84
CA SER A 335 -12.14 16.61 5.63
C SER A 335 -10.79 17.27 5.80
N PHE A 336 -10.86 18.58 5.90
CA PHE A 336 -9.71 19.45 5.89
C PHE A 336 -9.95 20.55 6.90
N LEU A 337 -8.95 20.80 7.73
CA LEU A 337 -8.98 21.81 8.78
C LEU A 337 -7.67 22.59 8.76
N ILE A 338 -7.76 23.90 8.74
CA ILE A 338 -6.65 24.80 9.04
C ILE A 338 -6.94 25.49 10.35
N ARG A 339 -5.92 25.49 11.21
CA ARG A 339 -5.94 26.25 12.46
C ARG A 339 -4.54 26.73 12.79
N ASN A 340 -4.40 28.02 13.10
CA ASN A 340 -3.10 28.65 13.33
C ASN A 340 -2.18 28.48 12.09
N THR A 341 -1.00 27.89 12.26
CA THR A 341 -0.02 27.59 11.20
C THR A 341 -0.05 26.14 10.75
N GLU A 342 -1.05 25.38 11.17
CA GLU A 342 -1.17 23.95 10.90
C GLU A 342 -2.41 23.66 10.06
N ALA A 343 -2.24 22.73 9.11
CA ALA A 343 -3.31 22.18 8.31
C ALA A 343 -3.35 20.66 8.49
N PHE A 344 -4.56 20.14 8.59
CA PHE A 344 -4.85 18.74 8.82
C PHE A 344 -5.83 18.27 7.77
N ILE A 345 -5.42 17.29 6.98
CA ILE A 345 -6.26 16.64 5.96
C ILE A 345 -6.43 15.21 6.37
N TRP A 346 -7.63 14.66 6.28
CA TRP A 346 -7.81 13.24 6.44
C TRP A 346 -8.98 12.72 5.65
N PHE A 347 -8.93 11.43 5.35
CA PHE A 347 -10.04 10.74 4.72
C PHE A 347 -10.14 9.27 5.09
N ASP A 348 -11.38 8.79 5.18
CA ASP A 348 -11.67 7.40 5.53
C ASP A 348 -11.55 6.51 4.28
N ILE A 349 -10.68 5.50 4.35
CA ILE A 349 -10.40 4.56 3.27
C ILE A 349 -10.29 3.12 3.81
N PRO A 350 -10.81 2.10 3.10
CA PRO A 350 -10.80 0.73 3.61
C PRO A 350 -9.43 0.01 3.47
N PHE A 351 -8.45 0.66 2.86
CA PHE A 351 -7.11 0.15 2.59
C PHE A 351 -6.05 1.17 3.00
N GLU A 352 -4.80 0.73 3.06
CA GLU A 352 -3.66 1.55 3.41
C GLU A 352 -3.02 2.18 2.16
N LEU A 353 -2.71 3.48 2.22
CA LEU A 353 -1.91 4.16 1.18
C LEU A 353 -0.43 3.97 1.46
N ILE A 354 0.39 3.85 0.41
CA ILE A 354 1.85 3.68 0.43
C ILE A 354 2.29 2.35 1.05
N ASP A 355 1.61 1.88 2.08
CA ASP A 355 1.87 0.62 2.75
C ASP A 355 1.46 -0.56 1.87
N LEU A 356 2.38 -1.51 1.74
CA LEU A 356 2.23 -2.71 0.93
C LEU A 356 1.88 -3.90 1.84
N ILE A 357 0.75 -3.82 2.55
CA ILE A 357 0.32 -4.84 3.53
C ILE A 357 -0.68 -5.79 2.86
N PHE A 358 -0.23 -6.53 1.85
CA PHE A 358 -1.04 -7.54 1.16
C PHE A 358 -0.19 -8.70 0.63
N GLU A 359 -0.82 -9.83 0.32
CA GLU A 359 -0.14 -11.00 -0.26
C GLU A 359 -0.22 -10.98 -1.79
N ALA A 360 0.81 -11.37 -2.53
CA ALA A 360 0.70 -11.44 -3.99
C ALA A 360 -0.36 -12.49 -4.43
N LYS A 361 -1.08 -12.23 -5.54
CA LYS A 361 -1.98 -13.23 -6.16
C LYS A 361 -1.23 -14.37 -6.83
N THR A 362 -0.02 -14.09 -7.30
CA THR A 362 0.76 -14.92 -8.20
C THR A 362 2.25 -14.81 -7.89
N ILE A 363 3.03 -15.78 -8.38
CA ILE A 363 4.49 -15.82 -8.29
C ILE A 363 5.17 -15.34 -9.59
N ASN A 364 4.37 -14.93 -10.58
CA ASN A 364 4.82 -14.28 -11.80
C ASN A 364 5.37 -12.88 -11.45
N LYS A 365 6.55 -12.53 -11.95
CA LYS A 365 7.23 -11.28 -11.56
C LYS A 365 6.53 -10.08 -12.16
N GLU A 366 6.19 -10.19 -13.43
CA GLU A 366 5.59 -9.18 -14.28
C GLU A 366 4.24 -8.75 -13.70
N ASP A 367 3.40 -9.71 -13.32
CA ASP A 367 2.11 -9.47 -12.67
C ASP A 367 2.26 -8.75 -11.31
N ILE A 368 3.29 -9.12 -10.52
CA ILE A 368 3.59 -8.47 -9.23
C ILE A 368 4.04 -7.02 -9.47
N ILE A 369 4.95 -6.80 -10.42
CA ILE A 369 5.47 -5.49 -10.78
C ILE A 369 4.34 -4.57 -11.22
N GLU A 370 3.46 -5.06 -12.10
CA GLU A 370 2.29 -4.29 -12.55
C GLU A 370 1.36 -3.94 -11.39
N THR A 371 1.02 -4.93 -10.54
CA THR A 371 0.15 -4.72 -9.38
C THR A 371 0.71 -3.67 -8.42
N LEU A 372 2.01 -3.74 -8.12
CA LEU A 372 2.68 -2.79 -7.25
C LEU A 372 2.75 -1.40 -7.87
N THR A 373 3.14 -1.32 -9.14
CA THR A 373 3.25 -0.04 -9.86
C THR A 373 1.89 0.66 -9.93
N ASN A 374 0.83 -0.05 -10.29
CA ASN A 374 -0.52 0.53 -10.37
C ASN A 374 -0.99 1.03 -8.99
N LYS A 375 -0.81 0.24 -7.92
CA LYS A 375 -1.15 0.66 -6.56
C LYS A 375 -0.40 1.94 -6.16
N LEU A 376 0.93 1.95 -6.34
CA LEU A 376 1.75 3.09 -5.96
C LEU A 376 1.39 4.34 -6.76
N MET A 377 1.13 4.22 -8.07
CA MET A 377 0.71 5.35 -8.90
C MET A 377 -0.62 5.94 -8.45
N ASP A 378 -1.61 5.11 -8.14
CA ASP A 378 -2.91 5.57 -7.64
C ASP A 378 -2.79 6.23 -6.26
N ASP A 379 -2.05 5.60 -5.33
CA ASP A 379 -1.78 6.15 -4.00
C ASP A 379 -1.07 7.52 -4.10
N PHE A 380 -0.06 7.62 -4.97
CA PHE A 380 0.74 8.84 -5.14
C PHE A 380 -0.08 9.98 -5.74
N TYR A 381 -0.93 9.68 -6.73
CA TYR A 381 -1.83 10.69 -7.30
C TYR A 381 -2.86 11.19 -6.28
N LEU A 382 -3.41 10.29 -5.45
CA LEU A 382 -4.33 10.68 -4.39
C LEU A 382 -3.66 11.60 -3.37
N ILE A 383 -2.44 11.28 -2.95
CA ILE A 383 -1.67 12.14 -2.05
C ILE A 383 -1.37 13.48 -2.71
N TYR A 384 -0.97 13.49 -3.98
CA TYR A 384 -0.77 14.72 -4.74
C TYR A 384 -2.01 15.63 -4.69
N LEU A 385 -3.19 15.10 -5.02
CA LEU A 385 -4.43 15.86 -4.96
C LEU A 385 -4.74 16.38 -3.55
N ALA A 386 -4.52 15.56 -2.52
CA ALA A 386 -4.71 16.00 -1.14
C ALA A 386 -3.76 17.16 -0.76
N LEU A 387 -2.49 17.12 -1.19
CA LEU A 387 -1.54 18.21 -0.97
C LEU A 387 -1.89 19.47 -1.77
N GLN A 388 -2.42 19.32 -2.98
CA GLN A 388 -2.88 20.46 -3.80
C GLN A 388 -3.96 21.29 -3.11
N LEU A 389 -4.77 20.72 -2.20
CA LEU A 389 -5.72 21.49 -1.38
C LEU A 389 -5.04 22.57 -0.52
N LEU A 390 -3.75 22.42 -0.20
CA LEU A 390 -2.99 23.37 0.62
C LEU A 390 -2.30 24.46 -0.19
N VAL A 391 -2.24 24.35 -1.51
CA VAL A 391 -1.57 25.33 -2.37
C VAL A 391 -2.15 26.74 -2.21
N PRO A 392 -3.49 26.94 -2.19
CA PRO A 392 -4.08 28.25 -1.92
C PRO A 392 -3.70 28.85 -0.55
N PHE A 393 -3.19 28.02 0.36
CA PHE A 393 -2.77 28.40 1.71
C PHE A 393 -1.25 28.56 1.84
N GLY A 394 -0.53 28.53 0.72
CA GLY A 394 0.92 28.75 0.68
C GLY A 394 1.76 27.47 0.73
N LEU A 395 1.18 26.27 0.53
CA LEU A 395 2.00 25.08 0.32
C LEU A 395 2.74 25.20 -1.02
N GLU A 396 4.06 25.14 -0.95
CA GLU A 396 4.95 25.14 -2.11
C GLU A 396 5.13 23.71 -2.60
N ILE A 397 4.30 23.29 -3.55
CA ILE A 397 4.49 22.04 -4.28
C ILE A 397 4.49 22.31 -5.78
N SER A 398 5.46 21.72 -6.48
CA SER A 398 5.47 21.69 -7.94
C SER A 398 5.73 20.26 -8.39
N VAL A 399 4.95 19.79 -9.36
CA VAL A 399 5.24 18.51 -10.00
C VAL A 399 5.95 18.81 -11.30
N LYS A 400 7.27 18.57 -11.31
CA LYS A 400 8.07 18.69 -12.54
C LYS A 400 7.61 17.61 -13.52
N GLU A 401 7.11 18.00 -14.68
CA GLU A 401 6.95 17.07 -15.80
C GLU A 401 8.34 16.58 -16.20
N GLU A 402 8.59 15.27 -16.02
CA GLU A 402 9.79 14.65 -16.56
C GLU A 402 9.58 14.50 -18.07
N ILE A 403 10.31 15.26 -18.87
CA ILE A 403 10.35 15.06 -20.33
C ILE A 403 11.02 13.70 -20.55
N VAL A 404 10.24 12.71 -20.99
CA VAL A 404 10.59 11.28 -21.12
C VAL A 404 11.75 11.00 -22.10
N ASN A 405 12.30 12.02 -22.76
CA ASN A 405 13.30 11.88 -23.83
C ASN A 405 14.77 11.92 -23.37
N LYS A 406 15.08 11.85 -22.08
CA LYS A 406 16.47 11.65 -21.61
C LYS A 406 16.63 10.25 -20.99
N PRO A 407 17.59 9.43 -21.46
CA PRO A 407 17.94 8.21 -20.75
C PRO A 407 18.43 8.59 -19.35
N LEU A 408 17.67 8.20 -18.32
CA LEU A 408 18.02 8.36 -16.90
C LEU A 408 19.14 7.38 -16.54
N GLU A 409 20.36 7.68 -16.99
CA GLU A 409 21.59 6.98 -16.60
C GLU A 409 22.45 7.75 -15.58
N SER A 410 22.20 9.04 -15.32
CA SER A 410 23.12 9.84 -14.48
C SER A 410 22.82 9.90 -12.98
N ASP A 411 21.61 9.56 -12.52
CA ASP A 411 21.20 9.86 -11.13
C ASP A 411 21.13 8.63 -10.20
N LEU A 412 21.82 7.54 -10.57
CA LEU A 412 21.87 6.30 -9.79
C LEU A 412 23.30 5.83 -9.49
N THR A 413 24.25 6.75 -9.31
CA THR A 413 25.50 6.38 -8.64
C THR A 413 25.23 6.18 -7.16
N PHE A 414 25.33 4.94 -6.71
CA PHE A 414 25.35 4.60 -5.29
C PHE A 414 26.69 5.06 -4.71
N GLU A 415 26.67 5.63 -3.50
CA GLU A 415 27.88 5.98 -2.74
C GLU A 415 28.80 4.78 -2.46
N GLY A 416 28.39 3.54 -2.74
CA GLY A 416 29.23 2.35 -2.68
C GLY A 416 30.15 2.12 -3.89
N GLU A 417 29.94 2.78 -5.04
CA GLU A 417 30.83 2.63 -6.22
C GLU A 417 31.92 3.70 -6.28
N LYS A 418 31.80 4.81 -5.53
CA LYS A 418 32.83 5.85 -5.48
C LYS A 418 34.04 5.45 -4.62
N GLU A 419 33.89 4.53 -3.67
CA GLU A 419 35.02 4.04 -2.88
C GLU A 419 35.84 2.99 -3.64
N GLN A 420 35.21 2.05 -4.36
CA GLN A 420 35.97 1.07 -5.16
C GLN A 420 36.70 1.67 -6.37
N ASN A 421 36.20 2.76 -6.95
CA ASN A 421 36.88 3.45 -8.07
C ASN A 421 37.93 4.49 -7.64
N LYS A 422 38.05 4.80 -6.33
CA LYS A 422 39.17 5.58 -5.81
C LYS A 422 40.38 4.70 -5.48
N ASP A 423 40.15 3.50 -4.95
CA ASP A 423 41.25 2.58 -4.62
C ASP A 423 41.90 1.98 -5.88
N ASN A 424 41.13 1.65 -6.91
CA ASN A 424 41.68 1.13 -8.17
C ASN A 424 42.45 2.17 -9.01
N ASN A 425 42.30 3.46 -8.73
CA ASN A 425 43.05 4.53 -9.40
C ASN A 425 44.28 5.01 -8.62
N GLN A 426 44.49 4.56 -7.38
CA GLN A 426 45.73 4.81 -6.64
C GLN A 426 46.79 3.70 -6.84
N GLU A 427 46.40 2.45 -7.09
CA GLU A 427 47.36 1.37 -7.39
C GLU A 427 47.97 1.45 -8.80
N ASN A 428 47.29 2.04 -9.79
CA ASN A 428 47.82 2.15 -11.16
C ASN A 428 48.80 3.32 -11.36
N ASN A 429 48.88 4.28 -10.43
CA ASN A 429 49.81 5.41 -10.52
C ASN A 429 51.14 5.20 -9.76
N GLN A 430 51.32 4.08 -9.05
CA GLN A 430 52.61 3.74 -8.41
C GLN A 430 53.46 2.72 -9.20
N THR A 431 52.90 2.12 -10.27
CA THR A 431 53.61 1.07 -11.05
C THR A 431 54.31 1.60 -12.31
N GLN A 432 54.11 2.87 -12.70
CA GLN A 432 54.80 3.50 -13.85
C GLN A 432 56.04 4.35 -13.50
N SER A 433 56.42 4.47 -12.22
CA SER A 433 57.62 5.23 -11.79
C SER A 433 58.87 4.36 -11.51
N LYS A 434 58.91 3.09 -11.93
CA LYS A 434 60.04 2.18 -11.64
C LYS A 434 60.71 1.49 -12.84
N ASN A 435 60.50 1.98 -14.06
CA ASN A 435 61.24 1.53 -15.25
C ASN A 435 61.89 2.69 -16.02
N SER A 436 62.65 3.52 -15.30
CA SER A 436 63.64 4.42 -15.89
C SER A 436 64.93 4.39 -15.06
N LYS A 437 65.81 3.46 -15.41
CA LYS A 437 67.26 3.57 -15.28
C LYS A 437 67.91 2.99 -16.53
#